data_AF-D5WNU5-F1
#
_entry.id   AF-D5WNU5-F1
#
_cell.length_a   1.000
_cell.length_b   1.000
_cell.length_c   1.000
_cell.angle_alpha   90.00
_cell.angle_beta   90.00
_cell.angle_gamma   90.00
#
_symmetry.space_group_name_H-M   'P 1'
#
loop_
_entity.id
_entity.type
_entity.pdbx_description
1 polymer ?
#
loop_
_entity_poly.entity_id
_entity_poly.type
_entity_poly.pdbx_seq_one_letter_code
_entity_poly.pdbx_strand_id
1 'polypeptide(L)'
;MSELLEPPVVHASTPFDPAGKSISQVVNHIARTLRQSEIEPEWIVAANFINDPNEDCYGLSASRDWPDSGTARRRLALSVARGSSEGWIIQIDFVQFVPVGEAGHWKSQPVLRIKTLSRTQAWAIAAVVSRMLDLD
;
A
#
# COMPACT_ATOMS: atom_id res chain seq x y z
N MET A 1 -2.20 -32.73 -7.75
CA MET A 1 -2.07 -32.51 -6.29
C MET A 1 -2.04 -31.01 -6.09
N SER A 2 -3.08 -30.45 -5.47
CA SER A 2 -3.15 -29.02 -5.17
C SER A 2 -2.27 -28.80 -3.94
N GLU A 3 -1.03 -28.35 -4.14
CA GLU A 3 -0.25 -27.79 -3.03
C GLU A 3 -1.04 -26.60 -2.51
N LEU A 4 -1.69 -26.81 -1.36
CA LEU A 4 -2.10 -25.72 -0.50
C LEU A 4 -0.82 -24.94 -0.22
N LEU A 5 -0.68 -23.78 -0.86
CA LEU A 5 0.31 -22.78 -0.48
C LEU A 5 0.06 -22.49 1.00
N GLU A 6 0.84 -23.13 1.86
CA GLU A 6 0.96 -22.68 3.24
C GLU A 6 1.36 -21.21 3.15
N PRO A 7 0.58 -20.30 3.75
CA PRO A 7 0.97 -18.90 3.75
C PRO A 7 2.37 -18.84 4.38
N PRO A 8 3.32 -18.10 3.77
CA PRO A 8 4.65 -17.97 4.34
C PRO A 8 4.49 -17.62 5.80
N VAL A 9 5.31 -18.22 6.67
CA VAL A 9 5.36 -17.90 8.10
C VAL A 9 5.59 -16.40 8.19
N VAL A 10 4.49 -15.65 8.32
CA VAL A 10 4.51 -14.21 8.48
C VAL A 10 5.00 -14.03 9.90
N HIS A 11 6.33 -14.01 10.06
CA HIS A 11 6.97 -13.57 11.28
C HIS A 11 6.27 -12.28 11.66
N ALA A 12 5.58 -12.33 12.82
CA ALA A 12 4.61 -11.34 13.27
C ALA A 12 5.05 -9.93 12.86
N SER A 13 4.47 -9.41 11.78
CA SER A 13 4.63 -8.02 11.43
C SER A 13 3.95 -7.28 12.58
N THR A 14 4.75 -6.78 13.52
CA THR A 14 4.23 -6.02 14.64
C THR A 14 3.35 -4.91 14.05
N PRO A 15 2.10 -4.78 14.50
CA PRO A 15 1.23 -3.71 14.03
C PRO A 15 1.98 -2.38 14.11
N PHE A 16 2.02 -1.67 12.98
CA PHE A 16 2.67 -0.38 12.87
C PHE A 16 1.58 0.68 12.83
N ASP A 17 1.60 1.61 13.78
CA ASP A 17 0.72 2.78 13.75
C ASP A 17 1.30 3.83 12.78
N PRO A 18 0.66 4.07 11.63
CA PRO A 18 1.13 5.05 10.67
C PRO A 18 0.68 6.48 11.03
N ALA A 19 -0.13 6.67 12.08
CA ALA A 19 -0.66 7.98 12.45
C ALA A 19 0.48 8.98 12.75
N GLY A 20 0.36 10.20 12.20
CA GLY A 20 1.36 11.26 12.35
C GLY A 20 2.69 10.98 11.64
N LYS A 21 2.76 9.97 10.78
CA LYS A 21 3.91 9.71 9.91
C LYS A 21 3.64 10.24 8.52
N SER A 22 4.69 10.72 7.84
CA SER A 22 4.60 10.98 6.41
C SER A 22 4.58 9.66 5.62
N ILE A 23 4.03 9.70 4.40
CA ILE A 23 4.03 8.56 3.49
C ILE A 23 5.45 8.01 3.28
N SER A 24 6.47 8.87 3.16
CA SER A 24 7.87 8.45 3.04
C SER A 24 8.36 7.64 4.24
N GLN A 25 7.95 8.01 5.47
CA GLN A 25 8.30 7.28 6.68
C GLN A 25 7.63 5.91 6.72
N VAL A 26 6.37 5.81 6.30
CA VAL A 26 5.65 4.53 6.21
C VAL A 26 6.26 3.63 5.15
N VAL A 27 6.57 4.17 3.96
CA VAL A 27 7.29 3.46 2.90
C VAL A 27 8.62 2.90 3.39
N ASN A 28 9.42 3.71 4.08
CA ASN A 28 10.70 3.27 4.64
C ASN A 28 10.54 2.21 5.72
N HIS A 29 9.47 2.28 6.53
CA HIS A 29 9.16 1.28 7.53
C HIS A 29 8.82 -0.06 6.86
N ILE A 30 7.90 -0.07 5.90
CA ILE A 30 7.53 -1.26 5.14
C ILE A 30 8.76 -1.88 4.46
N ALA A 31 9.56 -1.06 3.78
CA ALA A 31 10.78 -1.52 3.11
C ALA A 31 11.74 -2.25 4.07
N ARG A 32 11.95 -1.67 5.26
CA ARG A 32 12.81 -2.27 6.30
C ARG A 32 12.24 -3.59 6.80
N THR A 33 10.95 -3.63 7.09
CA THR A 33 10.30 -4.83 7.60
C THR A 33 10.32 -5.96 6.58
N LEU A 34 10.01 -5.68 5.31
CA LEU A 34 10.06 -6.69 4.23
C LEU A 34 11.48 -7.24 4.03
N ARG A 35 12.51 -6.39 4.12
CA ARG A 35 13.92 -6.83 4.07
C ARG A 35 14.29 -7.73 5.25
N GLN A 36 13.83 -7.39 6.47
CA GLN A 36 14.08 -8.19 7.66
C GLN A 36 13.34 -9.54 7.64
N SER A 37 12.24 -9.63 6.89
CA SER A 37 11.45 -10.85 6.70
C SER A 37 11.86 -11.68 5.47
N GLU A 38 13.02 -11.39 4.86
CA GLU A 38 13.55 -12.10 3.68
C GLU A 38 12.60 -12.13 2.45
N ILE A 39 11.66 -11.19 2.38
CA ILE A 39 10.69 -11.03 1.28
C ILE A 39 10.90 -9.71 0.55
N GLU A 40 12.15 -9.37 0.26
CA GLU A 40 12.53 -8.09 -0.35
C GLU A 40 11.89 -7.91 -1.75
N PRO A 41 11.11 -6.85 -1.98
CA PRO A 41 10.58 -6.52 -3.29
C PRO A 41 11.68 -5.98 -4.21
N GLU A 42 11.41 -5.94 -5.51
CA GLU A 42 12.26 -5.24 -6.48
C GLU A 42 12.40 -3.76 -6.12
N TRP A 43 11.28 -3.15 -5.75
CA TRP A 43 11.23 -1.79 -5.20
C TRP A 43 9.92 -1.54 -4.45
N ILE A 44 9.96 -0.52 -3.60
CA ILE A 44 8.82 0.09 -2.94
C ILE A 44 8.99 1.60 -2.98
N VAL A 45 7.95 2.32 -3.37
CA VAL A 45 7.97 3.79 -3.50
C VAL A 45 6.62 4.39 -3.15
N ALA A 46 6.61 5.66 -2.74
CA ALA A 46 5.38 6.45 -2.74
C ALA A 46 4.81 6.54 -4.17
N ALA A 47 3.49 6.64 -4.31
CA ALA A 47 2.87 6.67 -5.62
C ALA A 47 3.31 7.90 -6.44
N ASN A 48 3.40 9.06 -5.77
CA ASN A 48 3.94 10.28 -6.33
C ASN A 48 5.45 10.40 -6.05
N PHE A 49 6.22 9.48 -6.65
CA PHE A 49 7.69 9.45 -6.50
C PHE A 49 8.39 10.64 -7.16
N ILE A 50 7.75 11.30 -8.13
CA ILE A 50 8.26 12.51 -8.79
C ILE A 50 7.99 13.79 -7.99
N ASN A 51 7.21 13.69 -6.90
CA ASN A 51 6.80 14.81 -6.05
C ASN A 51 6.11 15.95 -6.83
N ASP A 52 5.22 15.59 -7.75
CA ASP A 52 4.44 16.55 -8.52
C ASP A 52 3.31 17.15 -7.66
N PRO A 53 3.05 18.47 -7.74
CA PRO A 53 1.97 19.09 -6.96
C PRO A 53 0.56 18.59 -7.33
N ASN A 54 0.37 17.98 -8.51
CA ASN A 54 -0.89 17.41 -8.94
C ASN A 54 -1.12 16.00 -8.36
N GLU A 55 -1.47 15.96 -7.07
CA GLU A 55 -1.74 14.70 -6.36
C GLU A 55 -2.96 13.92 -6.87
N ASP A 56 -3.82 14.57 -7.66
CA ASP A 56 -4.98 13.92 -8.28
C ASP A 56 -4.56 13.05 -9.46
N CYS A 57 -3.49 13.43 -10.16
CA CYS A 57 -2.93 12.67 -11.27
C CYS A 57 -1.87 11.66 -10.80
N TYR A 58 -1.00 12.07 -9.88
CA TYR A 58 0.19 11.30 -9.51
C TYR A 58 0.07 10.53 -8.19
N GLY A 59 -0.98 10.78 -7.41
CA GLY A 59 -1.17 10.23 -6.06
C GLY A 59 -0.62 11.15 -4.97
N LEU A 60 -0.75 10.73 -3.72
CA LEU A 60 -0.34 11.53 -2.56
C LEU A 60 1.18 11.73 -2.52
N SER A 61 1.63 12.95 -2.23
CA SER A 61 3.06 13.29 -2.09
C SER A 61 3.69 12.46 -0.97
N ALA A 62 4.94 12.04 -1.17
CA ALA A 62 5.73 11.34 -0.14
C ALA A 62 5.89 12.15 1.16
N SER A 63 5.79 13.49 1.08
CA SER A 63 5.88 14.39 2.23
C SER A 63 4.57 14.55 3.00
N ARG A 64 3.44 14.15 2.40
CA ARG A 64 2.12 14.25 3.02
C ARG A 64 2.01 13.27 4.18
N ASP A 65 1.25 13.66 5.20
CA ASP A 65 0.88 12.75 6.29
C ASP A 65 0.13 11.54 5.76
N TRP A 66 0.34 10.40 6.41
CA TRP A 66 -0.39 9.18 6.13
C TRP A 66 -1.90 9.43 6.30
N PRO A 67 -2.72 9.04 5.31
CA PRO A 67 -4.14 9.35 5.33
C PRO A 67 -4.85 8.63 6.47
N ASP A 68 -5.67 9.37 7.22
CA ASP A 68 -6.55 8.81 8.24
C ASP A 68 -7.67 7.99 7.60
N SER A 69 -7.69 6.69 7.88
CA SER A 69 -8.72 5.72 7.49
C SER A 69 -9.76 5.45 8.58
N GLY A 70 -9.63 6.04 9.77
CA GLY A 70 -10.56 5.81 10.90
C GLY A 70 -11.86 6.61 10.83
N THR A 71 -11.95 7.58 9.93
CA THR A 71 -13.15 8.41 9.74
C THR A 71 -14.16 7.76 8.78
N ALA A 72 -15.45 7.90 9.06
CA ALA A 72 -16.52 7.40 8.18
C ALA A 72 -16.35 7.88 6.72
N ARG A 73 -16.53 6.95 5.77
CA ARG A 73 -16.35 7.15 4.32
C ARG A 73 -14.92 7.47 3.87
N ARG A 74 -13.92 7.10 4.66
CA ARG A 74 -12.51 7.04 4.28
C ARG A 74 -11.99 5.65 4.57
N ARG A 75 -11.14 5.12 3.71
CA ARG A 75 -10.48 3.83 3.91
C ARG A 75 -9.20 3.75 3.10
N LEU A 76 -8.30 2.89 3.54
CA LEU A 76 -7.20 2.42 2.72
C LEU A 76 -7.60 1.10 2.08
N ALA A 77 -7.19 0.89 0.83
CA ALA A 77 -7.45 -0.33 0.09
C ALA A 77 -6.15 -0.84 -0.50
N LEU A 78 -5.88 -2.14 -0.31
CA LEU A 78 -4.75 -2.82 -0.92
C LEU A 78 -5.22 -3.62 -2.13
N SER A 79 -4.51 -3.50 -3.24
CA SER A 79 -4.75 -4.30 -4.45
C SER A 79 -3.47 -4.96 -4.93
N VAL A 80 -3.63 -6.15 -5.54
CA VAL A 80 -2.55 -6.88 -6.22
C VAL A 80 -2.95 -7.03 -7.68
N ALA A 81 -2.11 -6.52 -8.58
CA ALA A 81 -2.36 -6.55 -10.01
C ALA A 81 -1.10 -6.87 -10.80
N ARG A 82 -1.25 -7.29 -12.06
CA ARG A 82 -0.12 -7.42 -12.97
C ARG A 82 0.30 -6.02 -13.43
N GLY A 83 1.60 -5.74 -13.40
CA GLY A 83 2.14 -4.48 -13.89
C GLY A 83 2.10 -4.38 -15.42
N SER A 84 2.32 -3.18 -15.95
CA SER A 84 2.48 -2.95 -17.40
C SER A 84 3.80 -3.51 -17.96
N SER A 85 4.80 -3.70 -17.10
CA SER A 85 6.04 -4.43 -17.38
C SER A 85 6.02 -5.81 -16.73
N GLU A 86 7.08 -6.60 -16.93
CA GLU A 86 7.27 -7.84 -16.18
C GLU A 86 7.12 -7.62 -14.67
N GLY A 87 6.33 -8.49 -14.02
CA GLY A 87 6.11 -8.49 -12.58
C GLY A 87 4.67 -8.19 -12.14
N TRP A 88 4.53 -7.98 -10.83
CA TRP A 88 3.31 -7.73 -10.09
C TRP A 88 3.45 -6.46 -9.28
N ILE A 89 2.35 -5.72 -9.15
CA ILE A 89 2.26 -4.48 -8.39
C ILE A 89 1.29 -4.70 -7.23
N ILE A 90 1.75 -4.38 -6.02
CA ILE A 90 0.91 -4.18 -4.86
C ILE A 90 0.72 -2.68 -4.72
N GLN A 91 -0.52 -2.19 -4.74
CA GLN A 91 -0.83 -0.77 -4.60
C GLN A 91 -1.73 -0.55 -3.39
N ILE A 92 -1.42 0.48 -2.61
CA ILE A 92 -2.30 0.99 -1.58
C ILE A 92 -2.92 2.29 -2.09
N ASP A 93 -4.24 2.33 -2.07
CA ASP A 93 -5.04 3.49 -2.44
C ASP A 93 -5.78 4.06 -1.24
N PHE A 94 -5.80 5.38 -1.12
CA PHE A 94 -6.67 6.09 -0.21
C PHE A 94 -8.01 6.37 -0.91
N VAL A 95 -9.05 5.71 -0.42
CA VAL A 95 -10.40 5.81 -0.96
C VAL A 95 -11.24 6.66 -0.03
N GLN A 96 -11.76 7.77 -0.54
CA GLN A 96 -12.58 8.71 0.22
C GLN A 96 -13.81 9.14 -0.56
N PHE A 97 -14.91 9.38 0.17
CA PHE A 97 -16.07 10.04 -0.41
C PHE A 97 -15.87 11.55 -0.39
N VAL A 98 -16.00 12.18 -1.55
CA VAL A 98 -15.94 13.63 -1.73
C VAL A 98 -17.37 14.15 -1.86
N PRO A 99 -17.91 14.86 -0.85
CA PRO A 99 -19.26 15.42 -0.91
C PRO A 99 -19.31 16.58 -1.91
N VAL A 100 -20.39 16.65 -2.69
CA VAL A 100 -20.68 17.73 -3.64
C VAL A 100 -22.17 18.06 -3.53
N GLY A 101 -22.50 19.09 -2.75
CA GLY A 101 -23.90 19.43 -2.43
C GLY A 101 -24.58 18.32 -1.63
N GLU A 102 -25.79 17.92 -2.05
CA GLU A 102 -26.54 16.79 -1.47
C GLU A 102 -26.06 15.41 -1.94
N ALA A 103 -25.13 15.37 -2.91
CA ALA A 103 -24.56 14.17 -3.49
C ALA A 103 -23.04 14.10 -3.26
N GLY A 104 -22.35 13.26 -4.02
CA GLY A 104 -20.89 13.20 -4.02
C GLY A 104 -20.38 12.03 -4.86
N HIS A 105 -19.08 11.82 -4.85
CA HIS A 105 -18.44 10.73 -5.56
C HIS A 105 -17.35 10.09 -4.71
N TRP A 106 -17.05 8.83 -4.99
CA TRP A 106 -15.87 8.17 -4.42
C TRP A 106 -14.65 8.53 -5.24
N LYS A 107 -13.57 8.88 -4.55
CA LYS A 107 -12.26 9.17 -5.12
C LYS A 107 -11.26 8.16 -4.59
N SER A 108 -10.47 7.58 -5.48
CA SER A 108 -9.33 6.72 -5.14
C SER A 108 -8.05 7.45 -5.49
N GLN A 109 -7.12 7.55 -4.54
CA GLN A 109 -5.81 8.19 -4.75
C GLN A 109 -4.69 7.23 -4.38
N PRO A 110 -3.79 6.91 -5.31
CA PRO A 110 -2.61 6.09 -5.01
C PRO A 110 -1.74 6.70 -3.90
N VAL A 111 -1.34 5.86 -2.95
CA VAL A 111 -0.49 6.24 -1.79
C VAL A 111 0.92 5.69 -1.98
N LEU A 112 1.04 4.38 -2.20
CA LEU A 112 2.32 3.72 -2.46
C LEU A 112 2.18 2.53 -3.39
N ARG A 113 3.31 2.11 -3.96
CA ARG A 113 3.42 0.96 -4.86
C ARG A 113 4.62 0.10 -4.48
N ILE A 114 4.46 -1.21 -4.58
CA ILE A 114 5.50 -2.21 -4.38
C ILE A 114 5.54 -3.11 -5.62
N LYS A 115 6.73 -3.40 -6.14
CA LYS A 115 6.91 -4.32 -7.27
C LYS A 115 7.65 -5.58 -6.85
N THR A 116 7.20 -6.71 -7.39
CA THR A 116 7.91 -8.00 -7.34
C THR A 116 7.80 -8.70 -8.69
N LEU A 117 8.68 -9.67 -8.96
CA LEU A 117 8.68 -10.44 -10.19
C LEU A 117 7.74 -11.66 -10.15
N SER A 118 7.32 -12.12 -8.96
CA SER A 118 6.52 -13.34 -8.82
C SER A 118 5.15 -13.09 -8.21
N ARG A 119 4.15 -13.88 -8.67
CA ARG A 119 2.77 -13.81 -8.14
C ARG A 119 2.73 -14.22 -6.66
N THR A 120 3.44 -15.27 -6.31
CA THR A 120 3.48 -15.81 -4.94
C THR A 120 4.06 -14.79 -3.98
N GLN A 121 5.19 -14.16 -4.33
CA GLN A 121 5.76 -13.10 -3.51
C GLN A 121 4.84 -11.88 -3.43
N ALA A 122 4.09 -11.55 -4.49
CA ALA A 122 3.14 -10.44 -4.45
C ALA A 122 2.07 -10.63 -3.39
N TRP A 123 1.50 -11.84 -3.30
CA TRP A 123 0.53 -12.19 -2.27
C TRP A 123 1.15 -12.29 -0.87
N ALA A 124 2.39 -12.77 -0.76
CA ALA A 124 3.11 -12.79 0.51
C ALA A 124 3.33 -11.37 1.07
N ILE A 125 3.82 -10.45 0.23
CA ILE A 125 4.01 -9.04 0.56
C ILE A 125 2.67 -8.41 0.91
N ALA A 126 1.62 -8.64 0.10
CA ALA A 126 0.28 -8.11 0.36
C ALA A 126 -0.23 -8.52 1.73
N ALA A 127 -0.09 -9.79 2.12
CA ALA A 127 -0.51 -10.28 3.44
C ALA A 127 0.27 -9.62 4.58
N VAL A 128 1.58 -9.46 4.44
CA VAL A 128 2.42 -8.80 5.45
C VAL A 128 2.06 -7.32 5.59
N VAL A 129 1.88 -6.62 4.48
CA VAL A 129 1.55 -5.19 4.46
C VAL A 129 0.12 -4.94 4.96
N SER A 130 -0.84 -5.79 4.59
CA SER A 130 -2.23 -5.70 5.07
C SER A 130 -2.29 -5.81 6.59
N ARG A 131 -1.62 -6.81 7.17
CA ARG A 131 -1.54 -7.00 8.62
C ARG A 131 -0.76 -5.90 9.34
N MET A 132 0.33 -5.43 8.74
CA MET A 132 1.16 -4.37 9.31
C MET A 132 0.39 -3.05 9.46
N LEU A 133 -0.48 -2.75 8.50
CA LEU A 133 -1.24 -1.50 8.42
C LEU A 133 -2.70 -1.65 8.87
N ASP A 134 -3.09 -2.81 9.38
CA ASP A 134 -4.46 -3.13 9.82
C ASP A 134 -5.52 -2.83 8.74
N LEU A 135 -5.32 -3.39 7.54
CA LEU A 135 -6.20 -3.18 6.38
C LEU A 135 -7.22 -4.30 6.14
N ASP A 136 -7.23 -5.34 7.00
CA ASP A 136 -8.08 -6.53 6.90
C ASP A 136 -9.46 -6.35 7.55
#